data_AF-A0A935ASX5-F1
#
_entry.id   AF-A0A935ASX5-F1
#
_cell.length_a   1.000
_cell.length_b   1.000
_cell.length_c   1.000
_cell.angle_alpha   90.00
_cell.angle_beta   90.00
_cell.angle_gamma   90.00
#
_symmetry.space_group_name_H-M   'P 1'
#
loop_
_entity.id
_entity.type
_entity.pdbx_description
1 polymer ?
#
loop_
_entity_poly.entity_id
_entity_poly.type
_entity_poly.pdbx_seq_one_letter_code
_entity_poly.pdbx_strand_id
1 'polypeptide(L)'
;MSTPPELDPEAGDATAAPRRRGPRRDERGTTLIDVVATLATVAALSGYAAAAAADEPATAEARSAACALDERQVRTAIESYRAVTDAYPQPAGDDGLDAVRDEGLLASTSVMWVYTGLDDHRRPSVSPADICA
;
A
#
# COMPACT_ATOMS: atom_id res chain seq x y z
N MET A 1 80.41 39.13 11.97
CA MET A 1 79.35 39.95 11.34
C MET A 1 78.01 39.48 11.89
N SER A 2 77.29 40.44 12.49
CA SER A 2 75.85 40.55 12.79
C SER A 2 75.08 39.45 13.55
N THR A 3 74.52 39.90 14.68
CA THR A 3 73.61 39.38 15.72
C THR A 3 72.11 39.60 15.34
N PRO A 4 71.07 39.29 16.17
CA PRO A 4 70.46 38.00 16.53
C PRO A 4 68.90 37.98 16.25
N PRO A 5 67.96 37.71 17.20
CA PRO A 5 67.02 36.57 17.24
C PRO A 5 65.51 36.95 17.09
N GLU A 6 64.59 35.97 16.99
CA GLU A 6 63.16 36.16 17.28
C GLU A 6 62.54 34.80 17.65
N LEU A 7 62.43 34.45 18.94
CA LEU A 7 61.26 34.58 19.84
C LEU A 7 60.08 33.64 19.51
N ASP A 8 60.03 32.55 20.29
CA ASP A 8 58.87 31.68 20.61
C ASP A 8 57.59 32.48 20.94
N PRO A 9 56.38 31.93 20.77
CA PRO A 9 55.72 31.31 21.95
C PRO A 9 54.63 30.23 21.67
N GLU A 10 54.39 29.38 22.68
CA GLU A 10 53.09 28.74 23.01
C GLU A 10 52.60 27.62 22.06
N ALA A 11 51.90 26.57 22.47
CA ALA A 11 51.47 26.01 23.75
C ALA A 11 50.77 24.68 23.43
N GLY A 12 50.81 23.75 24.39
CA GLY A 12 49.86 22.63 24.47
C GLY A 12 50.07 21.49 23.47
N ASP A 13 49.66 20.27 23.72
CA ASP A 13 48.98 19.71 24.87
C ASP A 13 49.15 18.20 24.72
N ALA A 14 49.06 17.50 25.85
CA ALA A 14 48.98 16.06 25.86
C ALA A 14 47.85 15.57 24.95
N THR A 15 48.11 14.59 24.08
CA THR A 15 47.02 13.68 23.71
C THR A 15 47.59 12.36 23.23
N ALA A 16 47.64 11.42 24.18
CA ALA A 16 47.53 10.02 23.89
C ALA A 16 46.44 9.82 22.83
N ALA A 17 46.81 9.21 21.69
CA ALA A 17 45.88 8.91 20.63
C ALA A 17 44.60 8.28 21.23
N PRO A 18 43.40 8.81 20.93
CA PRO A 18 42.18 8.23 21.47
C PRO A 18 42.08 6.81 20.93
N ARG A 19 42.32 5.82 21.80
CA ARG A 19 41.90 4.44 21.53
C ARG A 19 40.41 4.53 21.22
N ARG A 20 40.06 4.39 19.94
CA ARG A 20 38.67 4.26 19.51
C ARG A 20 38.07 3.12 20.29
N ARG A 21 37.35 3.48 21.34
CA ARG A 21 36.47 2.59 22.09
C ARG A 21 35.36 2.29 21.10
N GLY A 22 35.49 1.19 20.37
CA GLY A 22 34.39 0.64 19.59
C GLY A 22 33.14 0.54 20.48
N PRO A 23 31.94 0.66 19.92
CA PRO A 23 30.72 0.57 20.71
C PRO A 23 30.77 -0.76 21.45
N ARG A 24 30.89 -0.69 22.78
CA ARG A 24 30.61 -1.84 23.61
C ARG A 24 29.14 -2.11 23.37
N ARG A 25 28.83 -3.17 22.62
CA ARG A 25 27.57 -3.88 22.78
C ARG A 25 27.59 -4.31 24.24
N ASP A 26 26.92 -3.53 25.07
CA ASP A 26 26.47 -3.98 26.37
C ASP A 26 25.67 -5.26 26.08
N GLU A 27 26.26 -6.42 26.37
CA GLU A 27 25.56 -7.70 26.48
C GLU A 27 24.67 -7.64 27.74
N ARG A 28 23.75 -6.68 27.78
CA ARG A 28 22.63 -6.72 28.71
C ARG A 28 21.67 -7.75 28.14
N GLY A 29 21.71 -8.95 28.71
CA GLY A 29 20.67 -9.96 28.45
C GLY A 29 19.31 -9.30 28.61
N THR A 30 18.41 -9.56 27.66
CA THR A 30 17.03 -9.05 27.66
C THR A 30 16.42 -9.17 29.05
N THR A 31 16.25 -8.04 29.70
CA THR A 31 15.64 -8.01 31.02
C THR A 31 14.14 -8.14 30.87
N LEU A 32 13.44 -8.68 31.87
CA LEU A 32 11.98 -8.78 31.85
C LEU A 32 11.31 -7.40 31.69
N ILE A 33 12.01 -6.36 32.16
CA ILE A 33 11.63 -4.95 31.99
C ILE A 33 11.70 -4.53 30.52
N ASP A 34 12.73 -4.92 29.76
CA ASP A 34 12.81 -4.62 28.31
C ASP A 34 11.64 -5.26 27.55
N VAL A 35 11.27 -6.49 27.90
CA VAL A 35 10.13 -7.18 27.26
C VAL A 35 8.83 -6.43 27.55
N VAL A 36 8.60 -6.04 28.81
CA VAL A 36 7.39 -5.30 29.20
C VAL A 36 7.36 -3.91 28.56
N ALA A 37 8.49 -3.21 28.49
CA ALA A 37 8.59 -1.92 27.82
C ALA A 37 8.32 -2.02 26.31
N THR A 38 8.80 -3.10 25.67
CA THR A 38 8.54 -3.38 24.26
C THR A 38 7.07 -3.71 24.02
N LEU A 39 6.45 -4.51 24.89
CA LEU A 39 5.02 -4.82 24.79
C LEU A 39 4.15 -3.58 25.00
N ALA A 40 4.51 -2.71 25.94
CA ALA A 40 3.80 -1.46 26.17
C ALA A 40 3.90 -0.50 24.98
N THR A 41 5.07 -0.41 24.34
CA THR A 41 5.26 0.40 23.13
C THR A 41 4.51 -0.18 21.93
N VAL A 42 4.53 -1.51 21.73
CA VAL A 42 3.73 -2.16 20.69
C VAL A 42 2.23 -1.95 20.93
N ALA A 43 1.74 -2.09 22.16
CA ALA A 43 0.34 -1.87 22.51
C ALA A 43 -0.10 -0.41 22.30
N ALA A 44 0.76 0.56 22.62
CA ALA A 44 0.49 1.97 22.37
C ALA A 44 0.45 2.29 20.88
N LEU A 45 1.38 1.72 20.09
CA LEU A 45 1.43 1.89 18.64
C LEU A 45 0.24 1.22 17.95
N SER A 46 -0.16 0.02 18.39
CA SER A 46 -1.34 -0.66 17.84
C SER A 46 -2.64 0.01 18.25
N GLY A 47 -2.74 0.55 19.46
CA GLY A 47 -3.85 1.39 19.87
C GLY A 47 -3.98 2.67 19.04
N TYR A 48 -2.85 3.33 18.74
CA TYR A 48 -2.82 4.51 17.87
C TYR A 48 -3.17 4.15 16.41
N ALA A 49 -2.63 3.04 15.88
CA ALA A 49 -2.95 2.58 14.54
C ALA A 49 -4.43 2.16 14.41
N ALA A 50 -5.00 1.53 15.43
CA ALA A 50 -6.42 1.18 15.46
C ALA A 50 -7.33 2.42 15.58
N ALA A 51 -6.92 3.43 16.36
CA ALA A 51 -7.64 4.70 16.44
C ALA A 51 -7.54 5.49 15.12
N ALA A 52 -6.36 5.51 14.49
CA ALA A 52 -6.17 6.13 13.17
C ALA A 52 -6.96 5.40 12.07
N ALA A 53 -7.03 4.06 12.12
CA ALA A 53 -7.85 3.25 11.22
C ALA A 53 -9.37 3.40 11.49
N ALA A 54 -9.76 3.70 12.73
CA ALA A 54 -11.15 4.00 13.08
C ALA A 54 -11.61 5.36 12.54
N ASP A 55 -10.67 6.28 12.27
CA ASP A 55 -10.91 7.62 11.73
C ASP A 55 -10.69 7.72 10.20
N GLU A 56 -10.55 6.63 9.43
CA GLU A 56 -10.15 6.71 8.01
C GLU A 56 -11.30 7.01 7.00
N PRO A 57 -11.38 8.24 6.43
CA PRO A 57 -11.98 8.46 5.12
C PRO A 57 -11.18 7.77 3.99
N ALA A 58 -9.92 7.37 4.24
CA ALA A 58 -9.07 6.72 3.26
C ALA A 58 -9.60 5.34 2.83
N THR A 59 -10.37 4.63 3.66
CA THR A 59 -11.00 3.36 3.25
C THR A 59 -12.19 3.59 2.31
N ALA A 60 -12.94 4.67 2.50
CA ALA A 60 -14.08 5.01 1.65
C ALA A 60 -13.62 5.55 0.29
N GLU A 61 -12.60 6.42 0.28
CA GLU A 61 -12.00 6.95 -0.95
C GLU A 61 -11.23 5.86 -1.72
N ALA A 62 -10.48 5.00 -1.04
CA ALA A 62 -9.83 3.86 -1.70
C ALA A 62 -10.87 2.88 -2.27
N ARG A 63 -11.98 2.63 -1.56
CA ARG A 63 -13.07 1.78 -2.05
C ARG A 63 -13.73 2.37 -3.29
N SER A 64 -14.06 3.65 -3.28
CA SER A 64 -14.69 4.29 -4.45
C SER A 64 -13.75 4.29 -5.67
N ALA A 65 -12.46 4.53 -5.46
CA ALA A 65 -11.46 4.43 -6.51
C ALA A 65 -11.33 3.00 -7.07
N ALA A 66 -11.35 1.99 -6.20
CA ALA A 66 -11.34 0.58 -6.60
C ALA A 66 -12.59 0.20 -7.40
N CYS A 67 -13.78 0.56 -6.93
CA CYS A 67 -15.04 0.35 -7.64
C CYS A 67 -15.03 0.98 -9.04
N ALA A 68 -14.56 2.23 -9.15
CA ALA A 68 -14.48 2.94 -10.44
C ALA A 68 -13.44 2.33 -11.40
N LEU A 69 -12.34 1.78 -10.88
CA LEU A 69 -11.35 1.07 -11.69
C LEU A 69 -11.90 -0.26 -12.20
N ASP A 70 -12.56 -1.02 -11.33
CA ASP A 70 -13.18 -2.29 -11.68
C ASP A 70 -14.31 -2.12 -12.69
N GLU A 71 -15.14 -1.08 -12.55
CA GLU A 71 -16.20 -0.78 -13.52
C GLU A 71 -15.62 -0.60 -14.94
N ARG A 72 -14.53 0.16 -15.04
CA ARG A 72 -13.84 0.39 -16.31
C ARG A 72 -13.26 -0.91 -16.87
N GLN A 73 -12.70 -1.77 -16.03
CA GLN A 73 -12.18 -3.06 -16.44
C GLN A 73 -13.30 -3.96 -16.99
N VAL A 74 -14.41 -4.10 -16.26
CA VAL A 74 -15.58 -4.89 -16.69
C VAL A 74 -16.15 -4.36 -18.00
N ARG A 75 -16.38 -3.05 -18.11
CA ARG A 75 -16.89 -2.45 -19.36
C ARG A 75 -15.94 -2.69 -20.53
N THR A 76 -14.63 -2.55 -20.31
CA THR A 76 -13.63 -2.81 -21.35
C THR A 76 -13.63 -4.28 -21.79
N ALA A 77 -13.80 -5.21 -20.85
CA ALA A 77 -13.89 -6.64 -21.16
C ALA A 77 -15.16 -6.96 -21.99
N ILE A 78 -16.31 -6.36 -21.65
CA ILE A 78 -17.55 -6.50 -22.41
C ILE A 78 -17.41 -5.94 -23.85
N GLU A 79 -16.81 -4.76 -24.00
CA GLU A 79 -16.57 -4.19 -25.34
C GLU A 79 -15.55 -5.02 -26.14
N SER A 80 -14.54 -5.57 -25.48
CA SER A 80 -13.58 -6.50 -26.10
C SER A 80 -14.27 -7.78 -26.57
N TYR A 81 -15.19 -8.32 -25.77
CA TYR A 81 -15.99 -9.48 -26.14
C TYR A 81 -16.81 -9.20 -27.40
N ARG A 82 -17.45 -8.03 -27.46
CA ARG A 82 -18.17 -7.60 -28.67
C ARG A 82 -17.24 -7.47 -29.88
N ALA A 83 -16.04 -6.94 -29.69
CA ALA A 83 -15.08 -6.80 -30.78
C ALA A 83 -14.62 -8.16 -31.34
N VAL A 84 -14.58 -9.21 -30.51
CA VAL A 84 -14.12 -10.55 -30.90
C VAL A 84 -15.27 -11.41 -31.47
N THR A 85 -16.46 -11.33 -30.88
CA THR A 85 -17.60 -12.23 -31.18
C THR A 85 -18.68 -11.58 -32.05
N ASP A 86 -18.56 -10.29 -32.34
CA ASP A 86 -19.55 -9.46 -33.06
C ASP A 86 -20.92 -9.36 -32.36
N ALA A 87 -20.99 -9.72 -31.07
CA ALA A 87 -22.19 -9.64 -30.25
C ALA A 87 -21.85 -9.26 -28.80
N TYR A 88 -22.78 -8.60 -28.10
CA TYR A 88 -22.64 -8.44 -26.66
C TYR A 88 -22.90 -9.76 -25.93
N PRO A 89 -22.22 -10.02 -24.78
CA PRO A 89 -22.45 -11.23 -24.01
C PRO A 89 -23.89 -11.25 -23.49
N GLN A 90 -24.48 -12.45 -23.45
CA GLN A 90 -25.74 -12.68 -22.75
C GLN A 90 -25.45 -12.83 -21.25
N PRO A 91 -26.19 -12.15 -20.35
CA PRO A 91 -25.98 -12.28 -18.91
C PRO A 91 -26.12 -13.72 -18.44
N ALA A 92 -25.05 -14.29 -17.89
CA ALA A 92 -25.02 -15.62 -17.31
C ALA A 92 -23.99 -15.72 -16.17
N GLY A 93 -24.27 -16.58 -15.19
CA GLY A 93 -23.45 -16.74 -14.00
C GLY A 93 -23.74 -15.70 -12.91
N ASP A 94 -22.92 -15.72 -11.85
CA ASP A 94 -23.13 -14.91 -10.64
C ASP A 94 -23.01 -13.40 -10.89
N ASP A 95 -22.15 -13.00 -11.84
CA ASP A 95 -21.88 -11.61 -12.21
C ASP A 95 -22.38 -11.26 -13.62
N GLY A 96 -23.05 -12.18 -14.30
CA GLY A 96 -23.51 -12.03 -15.67
C GLY A 96 -22.41 -12.14 -16.74
N LEU A 97 -21.17 -12.45 -16.38
CA LEU A 97 -20.00 -12.35 -17.27
C LEU A 97 -19.36 -13.70 -17.62
N ASP A 98 -20.05 -14.84 -17.46
CA ASP A 98 -19.51 -16.17 -17.79
C ASP A 98 -18.94 -16.22 -19.21
N ALA A 99 -19.69 -15.75 -20.22
CA ALA A 99 -19.22 -15.75 -21.61
C ALA A 99 -17.95 -14.90 -21.83
N VAL A 100 -17.80 -13.79 -21.09
CA VAL A 100 -16.59 -12.94 -21.16
C VAL A 100 -15.38 -13.64 -20.54
N ARG A 101 -15.62 -14.43 -19.47
CA ARG A 101 -14.60 -15.28 -18.83
C ARG A 101 -14.20 -16.47 -19.70
N ASP A 102 -15.16 -17.10 -20.38
CA ASP A 102 -14.91 -18.22 -21.28
C ASP A 102 -14.03 -17.82 -22.48
N GLU A 103 -14.17 -16.58 -22.97
CA GLU A 103 -13.29 -15.98 -23.99
C GLU A 103 -11.93 -15.50 -23.42
N GLY A 104 -11.67 -15.68 -22.12
CA GLY A 104 -10.42 -15.29 -21.46
C GLY A 104 -10.20 -13.79 -21.33
N LEU A 105 -11.25 -12.97 -21.50
CA LEU A 105 -11.19 -11.51 -21.43
C LEU A 105 -11.34 -10.98 -20.00
N LEU A 106 -11.77 -11.84 -19.07
CA LEU A 106 -11.85 -11.56 -17.66
C LEU A 106 -11.29 -12.76 -16.88
N ALA A 107 -10.40 -12.51 -15.92
CA ALA A 107 -9.68 -13.58 -15.22
C ALA A 107 -10.51 -14.24 -14.10
N SER A 108 -11.44 -13.51 -13.50
CA SER A 108 -12.19 -13.94 -12.32
C SER A 108 -13.58 -13.33 -12.29
N THR A 109 -14.48 -13.93 -11.52
CA THR A 109 -15.80 -13.39 -11.24
C THR A 109 -15.69 -12.00 -10.59
N SER A 110 -16.44 -11.04 -11.11
CA SER A 110 -16.58 -9.71 -10.54
C SER A 110 -17.46 -9.77 -9.29
N VAL A 111 -16.97 -9.22 -8.18
CA VAL A 111 -17.73 -9.07 -6.93
C VAL A 111 -18.25 -7.65 -6.71
N MET A 112 -17.81 -6.71 -7.54
CA MET A 112 -18.11 -5.28 -7.41
C MET A 112 -19.20 -4.82 -8.38
N TRP A 113 -19.33 -5.49 -9.53
CA TRP A 113 -20.28 -5.14 -10.58
C TRP A 113 -20.95 -6.37 -11.15
N VAL A 114 -22.27 -6.27 -11.39
CA VAL A 114 -23.07 -7.30 -12.05
C VAL A 114 -23.50 -6.78 -13.42
N TYR A 115 -23.20 -7.54 -14.47
CA TYR A 115 -23.67 -7.24 -15.82
C TYR A 115 -25.11 -7.69 -16.01
N THR A 116 -25.98 -6.74 -16.36
CA THR A 116 -27.43 -6.97 -16.47
C THR A 116 -27.92 -7.04 -17.92
N GLY A 117 -26.98 -7.00 -18.87
CA GLY A 117 -27.28 -7.04 -20.30
C GLY A 117 -27.22 -5.66 -20.93
N LEU A 118 -28.08 -5.43 -21.92
CA LEU A 118 -28.18 -4.15 -22.59
C LEU A 118 -29.29 -3.30 -21.98
N ASP A 119 -29.02 -2.00 -21.82
CA ASP A 119 -30.04 -1.02 -21.48
C ASP A 119 -31.00 -0.74 -22.66
N ASP A 120 -32.01 0.09 -22.42
CA ASP A 120 -32.99 0.50 -23.44
C ASP A 120 -32.34 1.21 -24.66
N HIS A 121 -31.10 1.69 -24.50
CA HIS A 121 -30.32 2.33 -25.55
C HIS A 121 -29.32 1.38 -26.23
N ARG A 122 -29.42 0.07 -25.98
CA ARG A 122 -28.51 -0.97 -26.49
C ARG A 122 -27.05 -0.77 -26.08
N ARG A 123 -26.82 -0.18 -24.91
CA ARG A 123 -25.49 -0.04 -24.30
C ARG A 123 -25.32 -1.06 -23.18
N PRO A 124 -24.10 -1.55 -22.94
CA PRO A 124 -23.85 -2.50 -21.86
C PRO A 124 -24.14 -1.86 -20.51
N SER A 125 -25.01 -2.51 -19.74
CA SER A 125 -25.46 -2.09 -18.42
C SER A 125 -24.79 -2.93 -17.35
N VAL A 126 -24.18 -2.25 -16.39
CA VAL A 126 -23.63 -2.87 -15.17
C VAL A 126 -24.24 -2.18 -13.96
N SER A 127 -24.57 -2.97 -12.95
CA SER A 127 -25.14 -2.53 -11.69
C SER A 127 -24.11 -2.75 -10.57
N PRO A 128 -23.93 -1.78 -9.64
CA PRO A 128 -23.03 -1.98 -8.52
C PRO A 128 -23.57 -3.08 -7.61
N ALA A 129 -22.67 -3.97 -7.16
CA ALA A 129 -22.95 -4.90 -6.07
C ALA A 129 -22.87 -4.16 -4.71
N ASP A 130 -23.32 -4.79 -3.63
CA ASP A 130 -23.38 -4.19 -2.27
C ASP A 130 -22.05 -3.56 -1.80
N ILE A 131 -20.91 -4.01 -2.32
CA ILE A 131 -19.58 -3.47 -2.01
C ILE A 131 -19.38 -2.06 -2.59
N CYS A 132 -20.05 -1.74 -3.70
CA CYS A 132 -19.95 -0.49 -4.45
C CYS A 132 -21.26 0.32 -4.49
N ALA A 133 -22.30 -0.15 -3.80
CA ALA A 133 -23.62 0.49 -3.72
C ALA A 133 -23.69 1.61 -2.67
#